data_AF-A0A955HQI5-F1
#
_entry.id   AF-A0A955HQI5-F1
#
_cell.length_a   1.000
_cell.length_b   1.000
_cell.length_c   1.000
_cell.angle_alpha   90.00
_cell.angle_beta   90.00
_cell.angle_gamma   90.00
#
_symmetry.space_group_name_H-M   'P 1'
#
loop_
_entity.id
_entity.type
_entity.pdbx_description
1 polymer ?
#
loop_
_entity_poly.entity_id
_entity_poly.type
_entity_poly.pdbx_seq_one_letter_code
_entity_poly.pdbx_strand_id
1 'polypeptide(L)'
;MSPNSPRPVLVSIPHASSAVPEEVAGMIALTAEELMGYTDLYTDEIFDIDNVYKVKSNFSRVIVDPNRAPDDISKEYELAAEGVTVHTTWDGKNVYKVEPSPEIVDKLIKNYHNPYHDALEQHIPKVQFLIDCHSFLPFGPKLKKDSGKERPDINLGNVNFSSCTREHTVFFRDFFEEKGFSVAINFPYTGKYILGHHCHRRRIPPFLVPGIQIEINQGLY
;
A
#
# COMPACT_ATOMS: atom_id res chain seq x y z
N MET A 1 -9.35 -7.97 29.15
CA MET A 1 -8.12 -8.25 28.39
C MET A 1 -6.94 -7.87 29.27
N SER A 2 -5.84 -8.64 29.29
CA SER A 2 -4.67 -8.23 30.08
C SER A 2 -4.12 -6.91 29.50
N PRO A 3 -3.56 -6.02 30.33
CA PRO A 3 -3.05 -4.72 29.87
C PRO A 3 -1.91 -4.82 28.83
N ASN A 4 -1.38 -6.02 28.58
CA ASN A 4 -0.28 -6.28 27.64
C ASN A 4 -0.69 -7.10 26.39
N SER A 5 -1.98 -7.33 26.15
CA SER A 5 -2.41 -7.97 24.90
C SER A 5 -2.53 -6.93 23.79
N PRO A 6 -1.98 -7.17 22.59
CA PRO A 6 -2.17 -6.29 21.43
C PRO A 6 -3.66 -6.08 21.17
N ARG A 7 -4.03 -4.83 20.85
CA ARG A 7 -5.35 -4.50 20.32
C ARG A 7 -5.56 -5.33 19.05
N PRO A 8 -6.79 -5.78 18.75
CA PRO A 8 -7.06 -6.65 17.63
C PRO A 8 -7.12 -5.87 16.30
N VAL A 9 -6.08 -5.10 16.01
CA VAL A 9 -5.89 -4.32 14.79
C VAL A 9 -4.58 -4.76 14.16
N LEU A 10 -4.61 -4.96 12.85
CA LEU A 10 -3.43 -5.21 12.02
C LEU A 10 -3.14 -3.97 11.19
N VAL A 11 -1.92 -3.45 11.30
CA VAL A 11 -1.39 -2.34 10.51
C VAL A 11 -0.49 -2.92 9.41
N SER A 12 -0.85 -2.65 8.15
CA SER A 12 -0.08 -3.00 6.95
C SER A 12 0.64 -1.76 6.44
N ILE A 13 1.97 -1.78 6.37
CA ILE A 13 2.81 -0.66 5.87
C ILE A 13 3.64 -1.17 4.68
N PRO A 14 3.04 -1.22 3.48
CA PRO A 14 3.64 -1.89 2.33
C PRO A 14 4.73 -1.09 1.63
N HIS A 15 4.80 0.24 1.82
CA HIS A 15 5.46 1.14 0.87
C HIS A 15 6.46 2.14 1.48
N ALA A 16 6.83 1.97 2.75
CA ALA A 16 7.73 2.90 3.47
C ALA A 16 9.22 2.77 3.11
N SER A 17 9.64 1.68 2.47
CA SER A 17 11.04 1.43 2.12
C SER A 17 11.36 1.86 0.69
N SER A 18 12.58 2.34 0.45
CA SER A 18 13.17 2.57 -0.87
C SER A 18 14.28 1.57 -1.20
N ALA A 19 14.53 0.58 -0.34
CA ALA A 19 15.62 -0.38 -0.51
C ALA A 19 15.42 -1.27 -1.75
N VAL A 20 16.49 -1.43 -2.52
CA VAL A 20 16.48 -2.25 -3.74
C VAL A 20 16.92 -3.68 -3.41
N PRO A 21 16.10 -4.70 -3.74
CA PRO A 21 16.50 -6.11 -3.70
C PRO A 21 17.84 -6.39 -4.40
N GLU A 22 18.68 -7.25 -3.80
CA GLU A 22 19.99 -7.61 -4.35
C GLU A 22 19.89 -8.20 -5.76
N GLU A 23 18.81 -8.94 -6.03
CA GLU A 23 18.52 -9.59 -7.31
C GLU A 23 18.49 -8.63 -8.49
N VAL A 24 18.20 -7.34 -8.26
CA VAL A 24 18.11 -6.31 -9.31
C VAL A 24 18.98 -5.08 -9.05
N ALA A 25 19.80 -5.06 -8.01
CA ALA A 25 20.56 -3.87 -7.60
C ALA A 25 21.44 -3.31 -8.74
N GLY A 26 22.06 -4.18 -9.55
CA GLY A 26 22.85 -3.80 -10.73
C GLY A 26 22.04 -3.42 -11.98
N MET A 27 20.72 -3.61 -11.95
CA MET A 27 19.82 -3.41 -13.10
C MET A 27 19.07 -2.07 -13.04
N ILE A 28 19.04 -1.40 -11.89
CA ILE A 28 18.23 -0.19 -11.69
C ILE A 28 18.76 1.01 -12.49
N ALA A 29 17.83 1.71 -13.15
CA ALA A 29 18.04 2.98 -13.85
C ALA A 29 17.85 4.20 -12.94
N LEU A 30 16.95 4.09 -11.96
CA LEU A 30 16.62 5.15 -11.01
C LEU A 30 17.74 5.38 -9.99
N THR A 31 17.94 6.64 -9.63
CA THR A 31 18.78 7.04 -8.50
C THR A 31 18.08 6.75 -7.16
N ALA A 32 18.85 6.77 -6.07
CA ALA A 32 18.29 6.64 -4.72
C ALA A 32 17.28 7.76 -4.40
N GLU A 33 17.53 8.98 -4.88
CA GLU A 33 16.62 10.12 -4.73
C GLU A 33 15.30 9.89 -5.48
N GLU A 34 15.37 9.39 -6.72
CA GLU A 34 14.18 9.05 -7.48
C GLU A 34 13.37 7.93 -6.80
N LEU A 35 14.03 6.87 -6.33
CA LEU A 35 13.36 5.80 -5.59
C LEU A 35 12.62 6.32 -4.35
N MET A 36 13.24 7.23 -3.59
CA MET A 36 12.59 7.89 -2.45
C MET A 36 11.36 8.72 -2.88
N GLY A 37 11.40 9.36 -4.04
CA GLY A 37 10.26 10.11 -4.59
C GLY A 37 9.04 9.23 -4.95
N TYR A 38 9.20 7.91 -5.01
CA TYR A 38 8.13 6.94 -5.22
C TYR A 38 7.73 6.18 -3.94
N THR A 39 8.38 6.49 -2.81
CA THR A 39 8.11 5.87 -1.51
C THR A 39 6.99 6.60 -0.78
N ASP A 40 6.23 5.85 0.00
CA ASP A 40 5.26 6.40 0.93
C ASP A 40 6.00 6.93 2.17
N LEU A 41 6.65 8.08 2.02
CA LEU A 41 7.60 8.64 2.99
C LEU A 41 6.98 8.77 4.38
N TYR A 42 7.76 8.37 5.40
CA TYR A 42 7.42 8.46 6.82
C TYR A 42 6.17 7.67 7.27
N THR A 43 5.54 6.88 6.41
CA THR A 43 4.39 6.07 6.81
C THR A 43 4.73 5.07 7.91
N ASP A 44 5.97 4.58 7.97
CA ASP A 44 6.39 3.70 9.05
C ASP A 44 6.60 4.39 10.40
N GLU A 45 6.76 5.71 10.42
CA GLU A 45 6.77 6.55 11.63
C GLU A 45 5.35 7.02 11.99
N ILE A 46 4.60 7.54 11.02
CA ILE A 46 3.24 8.06 11.22
C ILE A 46 2.29 6.97 11.72
N PHE A 47 2.40 5.75 11.17
CA PHE A 47 1.60 4.61 11.58
C PHE A 47 2.31 3.73 12.63
N ASP A 48 3.35 4.25 13.31
CA ASP A 48 4.01 3.58 14.43
C ASP A 48 3.17 3.65 15.71
N ILE A 49 2.12 2.84 15.75
CA ILE A 49 1.20 2.79 16.88
C ILE A 49 1.60 1.63 17.81
N ASP A 50 1.69 1.91 19.11
CA ASP A 50 1.93 0.89 20.12
C ASP A 50 0.76 -0.09 20.27
N ASN A 51 1.10 -1.31 20.68
CA ASN A 51 0.15 -2.34 21.10
C ASN A 51 -0.84 -2.76 20.00
N VAL A 52 -0.38 -2.88 18.75
CA VAL A 52 -1.10 -3.46 17.60
C VAL A 52 -0.23 -4.51 16.91
N TYR A 53 -0.82 -5.34 16.04
CA TYR A 53 -0.02 -6.15 15.12
C TYR A 53 0.41 -5.28 13.94
N LYS A 54 1.64 -5.46 13.44
CA LYS A 54 2.19 -4.68 12.34
C LYS A 54 2.97 -5.56 11.38
N VAL A 55 2.77 -5.36 10.09
CA VAL A 55 3.58 -5.91 9.01
C VAL A 55 4.07 -4.75 8.16
N LYS A 56 5.38 -4.68 7.95
CA LYS A 56 6.05 -3.63 7.18
C LYS A 56 6.98 -4.27 6.15
N SER A 57 6.96 -3.77 4.91
CA SER A 57 7.94 -4.18 3.91
C SER A 57 9.29 -3.52 4.17
N ASN A 58 10.37 -4.18 3.77
CA ASN A 58 11.72 -3.63 3.84
C ASN A 58 12.32 -3.37 2.44
N PHE A 59 11.50 -3.38 1.40
CA PHE A 59 11.89 -3.23 -0.01
C PHE A 59 11.04 -2.19 -0.73
N SER A 60 11.56 -1.63 -1.82
CA SER A 60 10.88 -0.62 -2.62
C SER A 60 9.72 -1.20 -3.42
N ARG A 61 8.56 -0.53 -3.30
CA ARG A 61 7.37 -0.79 -4.11
C ARG A 61 7.59 -0.65 -5.61
N VAL A 62 8.60 0.14 -6.00
CA VAL A 62 8.98 0.33 -7.41
C VAL A 62 9.61 -0.94 -7.97
N ILE A 63 10.15 -1.80 -7.12
CA ILE A 63 10.73 -3.08 -7.57
C ILE A 63 9.71 -4.19 -7.45
N VAL A 64 9.09 -4.31 -6.26
CA VAL A 64 8.05 -5.29 -5.97
C VAL A 64 6.95 -4.59 -5.17
N ASP A 65 5.75 -4.46 -5.73
CA ASP A 65 4.63 -3.82 -5.03
C ASP A 65 3.76 -4.88 -4.32
N PRO A 66 3.80 -4.98 -2.98
CA PRO A 66 2.97 -5.93 -2.24
C PRO A 66 1.48 -5.56 -2.22
N ASN A 67 1.10 -4.39 -2.74
CA ASN A 67 -0.30 -3.98 -2.93
C ASN A 67 -0.80 -4.27 -4.37
N ARG A 68 -0.12 -5.20 -5.08
CA ARG A 68 -0.52 -5.76 -6.37
C ARG A 68 -0.61 -7.28 -6.31
N ALA A 69 -1.44 -7.86 -7.18
CA ALA A 69 -1.56 -9.31 -7.27
C ALA A 69 -0.26 -9.89 -7.86
N PRO A 70 0.20 -11.07 -7.42
CA PRO A 70 1.46 -11.65 -7.88
C PRO A 70 1.44 -12.01 -9.38
N ASP A 71 0.26 -12.15 -9.98
CA ASP A 71 0.03 -12.38 -11.41
C ASP A 71 -0.30 -11.09 -12.19
N ASP A 72 -0.34 -9.92 -11.53
CA ASP A 72 -0.48 -8.60 -12.16
C ASP A 72 0.85 -8.18 -12.81
N ILE A 73 1.24 -8.90 -13.86
CA ILE A 73 2.49 -8.69 -14.61
C ILE A 73 2.13 -8.08 -15.96
N SER A 74 2.33 -6.76 -16.10
CA SER A 74 2.17 -6.07 -17.39
C SER A 74 3.45 -5.37 -17.83
N LYS A 75 3.80 -5.57 -19.11
CA LYS A 75 4.94 -4.93 -19.77
C LYS A 75 4.53 -3.84 -20.77
N GLU A 76 3.23 -3.60 -20.96
CA GLU A 76 2.74 -2.57 -21.88
C GLU A 76 2.88 -1.19 -21.24
N TYR A 77 3.47 -0.21 -21.92
CA TYR A 77 4.01 1.03 -21.34
C TYR A 77 3.04 1.84 -20.44
N GLU A 78 1.73 1.86 -20.73
CA GLU A 78 0.72 2.53 -19.90
C GLU A 78 0.25 1.69 -18.69
N LEU A 79 0.39 0.36 -18.76
CA LEU A 79 0.06 -0.61 -17.71
C LEU A 79 1.30 -1.06 -16.90
N ALA A 80 2.50 -0.79 -17.41
CA ALA A 80 3.81 -1.08 -16.84
C ALA A 80 4.11 -0.31 -15.54
N ALA A 81 3.31 0.71 -15.23
CA ALA A 81 3.37 1.46 -13.98
C ALA A 81 2.52 0.85 -12.85
N GLU A 82 1.83 -0.25 -13.11
CA GLU A 82 0.77 -0.75 -12.24
C GLU A 82 0.85 -2.24 -11.89
N GLY A 83 1.94 -2.94 -12.23
CA GLY A 83 2.11 -4.36 -11.93
C GLY A 83 2.83 -4.64 -10.60
N VAL A 84 2.90 -5.93 -10.23
CA VAL A 84 3.70 -6.42 -9.08
C VAL A 84 5.18 -6.08 -9.24
N THR A 85 5.67 -6.02 -10.47
CA THR A 85 6.95 -5.38 -10.81
C THR A 85 6.68 -4.13 -11.64
N VAL A 86 7.22 -2.99 -11.22
CA VAL A 86 7.05 -1.72 -11.93
C VAL A 86 8.17 -1.57 -12.96
N HIS A 87 7.82 -1.42 -14.23
CA HIS A 87 8.78 -1.24 -15.33
C HIS A 87 8.92 0.22 -15.75
N THR A 88 7.84 0.99 -15.59
CA THR A 88 7.80 2.44 -15.86
C THR A 88 7.17 3.16 -14.68
N THR A 89 7.78 4.25 -14.22
CA THR A 89 7.26 5.07 -13.11
C THR A 89 6.04 5.90 -13.54
N TRP A 90 5.31 6.49 -12.58
CA TRP A 90 4.11 7.28 -12.87
C TRP A 90 4.37 8.59 -13.63
N ASP A 91 5.63 9.00 -13.79
CA ASP A 91 6.07 10.14 -14.62
C ASP A 91 6.79 9.71 -15.91
N GLY A 92 6.88 8.41 -16.20
CA GLY A 92 7.36 7.89 -17.48
C GLY A 92 8.85 7.54 -17.54
N LYS A 93 9.55 7.45 -16.39
CA LYS A 93 10.94 6.97 -16.34
C LYS A 93 10.98 5.45 -16.31
N ASN A 94 11.91 4.85 -17.05
CA ASN A 94 12.19 3.43 -16.97
C ASN A 94 12.80 3.09 -15.60
N VAL A 95 12.33 2.00 -14.99
CA VAL A 95 12.85 1.52 -13.69
C VAL A 95 14.18 0.80 -13.88
N TYR A 96 14.34 0.05 -14.98
CA TYR A 96 15.49 -0.80 -15.24
C TYR A 96 16.31 -0.32 -16.45
N LYS A 97 17.63 -0.43 -16.36
CA LYS A 97 18.57 -0.34 -17.49
C LYS A 97 18.55 -1.63 -18.32
N VAL A 98 18.33 -2.75 -17.65
CA VAL A 98 18.18 -4.09 -18.22
C VAL A 98 16.97 -4.73 -17.56
N GLU A 99 15.95 -5.05 -18.35
CA GLU A 99 14.71 -5.63 -17.83
C GLU A 99 14.97 -6.97 -17.12
N PRO A 100 14.36 -7.21 -15.93
CA PRO A 100 14.49 -8.48 -15.25
C PRO A 100 13.87 -9.60 -16.08
N SER A 101 14.54 -10.76 -16.09
CA SER A 101 13.98 -11.96 -16.72
C SER A 101 12.81 -12.50 -15.89
N PRO A 102 11.93 -13.33 -16.47
CA PRO A 102 10.85 -13.98 -15.72
C PRO A 102 11.35 -14.69 -14.46
N GLU A 103 12.51 -15.34 -14.51
CA GLU A 103 13.10 -16.04 -13.37
C GLU A 103 13.52 -15.09 -12.24
N ILE A 104 13.90 -13.84 -12.57
CA ILE A 104 14.18 -12.81 -11.58
C ILE A 104 12.89 -12.30 -10.97
N VAL A 105 11.86 -12.07 -11.79
CA VAL A 105 10.52 -11.67 -11.31
C VAL A 105 9.94 -12.72 -10.36
N ASP A 106 10.05 -14.01 -10.69
CA ASP A 106 9.60 -15.10 -9.81
C ASP A 106 10.35 -15.11 -8.47
N LYS A 107 11.67 -14.86 -8.48
CA LYS A 107 12.46 -14.73 -7.25
C LYS A 107 12.01 -13.55 -6.42
N LEU A 108 11.77 -12.40 -7.06
CA LEU A 108 11.29 -11.20 -6.39
C LEU A 108 9.93 -11.45 -5.70
N ILE A 109 8.98 -12.07 -6.40
CA ILE A 109 7.68 -12.44 -5.82
C ILE A 109 7.88 -13.42 -4.64
N LYS A 110 8.67 -14.48 -4.84
CA LYS A 110 8.91 -15.50 -3.83
C LYS A 110 9.60 -14.98 -2.57
N ASN A 111 10.57 -14.07 -2.72
CA ASN A 111 11.43 -13.63 -1.63
C ASN A 111 10.90 -12.40 -0.90
N TYR A 112 10.02 -11.61 -1.52
CA TYR A 112 9.56 -10.32 -0.97
C TYR A 112 8.03 -10.21 -0.91
N HIS A 113 7.32 -10.47 -2.00
CA HIS A 113 5.85 -10.37 -2.05
C HIS A 113 5.17 -11.44 -1.18
N ASN A 114 5.46 -12.72 -1.42
CA ASN A 114 4.83 -13.81 -0.69
C ASN A 114 5.09 -13.72 0.83
N PRO A 115 6.33 -13.49 1.32
CA PRO A 115 6.57 -13.40 2.75
C PRO A 115 5.85 -12.22 3.43
N TYR A 116 5.62 -11.12 2.70
CA TYR A 116 4.80 -10.01 3.20
C TYR A 116 3.35 -10.44 3.44
N HIS A 117 2.75 -11.16 2.49
CA HIS A 117 1.38 -11.65 2.63
C HIS A 117 1.26 -12.79 3.63
N ASP A 118 2.22 -13.73 3.67
CA ASP A 118 2.29 -14.77 4.70
C ASP A 118 2.29 -14.14 6.11
N ALA A 119 3.03 -13.06 6.30
CA ALA A 119 3.05 -12.33 7.58
C ALA A 119 1.68 -11.70 7.90
N LEU A 120 0.98 -11.12 6.92
CA LEU A 120 -0.39 -10.63 7.12
C LEU A 120 -1.32 -11.77 7.55
N GLU A 121 -1.32 -12.89 6.81
CA GLU A 121 -2.18 -14.05 7.05
C GLU A 121 -1.96 -14.65 8.45
N GLN A 122 -0.72 -14.68 8.94
CA GLN A 122 -0.41 -15.13 10.30
C GLN A 122 -1.08 -14.29 11.40
N HIS A 123 -1.45 -13.04 11.10
CA HIS A 123 -2.09 -12.12 12.03
C HIS A 123 -3.61 -12.03 11.87
N ILE A 124 -4.16 -12.28 10.68
CA ILE A 124 -5.61 -12.19 10.39
C ILE A 124 -6.49 -12.92 11.43
N PRO A 125 -6.20 -14.16 11.87
CA PRO A 125 -7.03 -14.85 12.85
C PRO A 125 -7.12 -14.14 14.22
N LYS A 126 -6.10 -13.32 14.55
CA LYS A 126 -5.91 -12.66 15.85
C LYS A 126 -6.53 -11.26 15.91
N VAL A 127 -6.96 -10.72 14.77
CA VAL A 127 -7.45 -9.33 14.66
C VAL A 127 -8.93 -9.27 14.28
N GLN A 128 -9.50 -8.08 14.46
CA GLN A 128 -10.87 -7.72 14.09
C GLN A 128 -10.90 -6.71 12.94
N PHE A 129 -9.79 -6.02 12.67
CA PHE A 129 -9.72 -4.99 11.63
C PHE A 129 -8.31 -4.86 11.06
N LEU A 130 -8.21 -4.58 9.76
CA LEU A 130 -6.96 -4.26 9.07
C LEU A 130 -6.97 -2.78 8.65
N ILE A 131 -5.86 -2.08 8.88
CA ILE A 131 -5.61 -0.73 8.37
C ILE A 131 -4.42 -0.81 7.41
N ASP A 132 -4.68 -0.57 6.13
CA ASP A 132 -3.65 -0.55 5.08
C ASP A 132 -3.17 0.89 4.89
N CYS A 133 -1.90 1.14 5.19
CA CYS A 133 -1.37 2.46 5.50
C CYS A 133 -0.46 2.99 4.40
N HIS A 134 -0.82 4.14 3.83
CA HIS A 134 -0.19 4.71 2.64
C HIS A 134 -0.09 6.24 2.75
N SER A 135 0.62 6.83 1.80
CA SER A 135 0.63 8.27 1.56
C SER A 135 0.66 8.58 0.07
N PHE A 136 0.25 9.80 -0.30
CA PHE A 136 0.29 10.22 -1.70
C PHE A 136 0.78 11.65 -1.89
N LEU A 137 1.21 11.95 -3.12
CA LEU A 137 1.56 13.31 -3.53
C LEU A 137 0.35 14.26 -3.46
N PRO A 138 0.54 15.54 -3.07
CA PRO A 138 -0.55 16.51 -2.91
C PRO A 138 -1.37 16.79 -4.17
N PHE A 139 -0.75 16.60 -5.34
CA PHE A 139 -1.38 16.76 -6.63
C PHE A 139 -1.28 15.46 -7.44
N GLY A 140 -2.31 15.19 -8.24
CA GLY A 140 -2.34 14.04 -9.13
C GLY A 140 -1.17 14.08 -10.13
N PRO A 141 -0.37 13.00 -10.24
CA PRO A 141 0.76 12.97 -11.15
C PRO A 141 0.35 12.83 -12.63
N LYS A 142 1.28 13.16 -13.53
CA LYS A 142 1.02 13.35 -14.98
C LYS A 142 0.29 12.20 -15.65
N LEU A 143 0.66 10.94 -15.35
CA LEU A 143 0.09 9.74 -15.97
C LEU A 143 -1.10 9.14 -15.19
N LYS A 144 -1.63 9.82 -14.16
CA LYS A 144 -2.81 9.36 -13.42
C LYS A 144 -4.08 10.09 -13.86
N LYS A 145 -5.24 9.46 -13.62
CA LYS A 145 -6.57 9.98 -14.02
C LYS A 145 -6.92 11.32 -13.36
N ASP A 146 -6.34 11.59 -12.20
CA ASP A 146 -6.48 12.81 -11.42
C ASP A 146 -5.35 13.82 -11.68
N SER A 147 -4.60 13.68 -12.78
CA SER A 147 -3.49 14.56 -13.16
C SER A 147 -3.80 16.05 -12.96
N GLY A 148 -2.92 16.73 -12.21
CA GLY A 148 -3.00 18.16 -11.89
C GLY A 148 -4.09 18.55 -10.88
N LYS A 149 -4.90 17.60 -10.37
CA LYS A 149 -5.92 17.88 -9.36
C LYS A 149 -5.31 17.86 -7.97
N GLU A 150 -5.72 18.83 -7.15
CA GLU A 150 -5.48 18.79 -5.70
C GLU A 150 -6.19 17.59 -5.08
N ARG A 151 -5.52 16.94 -4.13
CA ARG A 151 -6.02 15.78 -3.41
C ARG A 151 -6.43 16.17 -1.99
N PRO A 152 -7.38 15.44 -1.38
CA PRO A 152 -7.76 15.68 0.01
C PRO A 152 -6.57 15.48 0.96
N ASP A 153 -6.70 15.90 2.21
CA ASP A 153 -5.72 15.60 3.26
C ASP A 153 -5.68 14.10 3.55
N ILE A 154 -6.86 13.46 3.54
CA ILE A 154 -7.03 12.02 3.79
C ILE A 154 -7.90 11.41 2.68
N ASN A 155 -7.45 10.29 2.11
CA ASN A 155 -8.32 9.41 1.33
C ASN A 155 -8.55 8.09 2.08
N LEU A 156 -9.82 7.72 2.20
CA LEU A 156 -10.25 6.44 2.77
C LEU A 156 -10.70 5.49 1.66
N GLY A 157 -9.92 4.44 1.41
CA GLY A 157 -10.24 3.39 0.45
C GLY A 157 -10.94 2.21 1.12
N ASN A 158 -12.13 1.83 0.65
CA ASN A 158 -12.91 0.70 1.21
C ASN A 158 -13.33 -0.34 0.16
N VAL A 159 -12.65 -0.31 -0.99
CA VAL A 159 -12.88 -1.15 -2.16
C VAL A 159 -14.37 -1.13 -2.55
N ASN A 160 -14.95 0.08 -2.61
CA ASN A 160 -16.38 0.30 -2.87
C ASN A 160 -17.30 -0.52 -1.94
N PHE A 161 -17.04 -0.45 -0.63
CA PHE A 161 -17.75 -1.15 0.46
C PHE A 161 -17.60 -2.68 0.46
N SER A 162 -16.64 -3.23 -0.27
CA SER A 162 -16.36 -4.67 -0.23
C SER A 162 -15.39 -5.07 0.88
N SER A 163 -14.50 -4.16 1.33
CA SER A 163 -13.52 -4.45 2.39
C SER A 163 -14.02 -4.10 3.79
N CYS A 164 -14.88 -3.09 3.95
CA CYS A 164 -15.51 -2.73 5.23
C CYS A 164 -16.93 -2.21 5.01
N THR A 165 -17.70 -2.11 6.10
CA THR A 165 -19.08 -1.59 6.04
C THR A 165 -19.10 -0.06 5.93
N ARG A 166 -20.30 0.49 5.65
CA ARG A 166 -20.54 1.93 5.65
C ARG A 166 -20.26 2.54 7.02
N GLU A 167 -20.66 1.87 8.10
CA GLU A 167 -20.48 2.34 9.48
C GLU A 167 -18.99 2.50 9.82
N HIS A 168 -18.14 1.55 9.42
CA HIS A 168 -16.69 1.69 9.55
C HIS A 168 -16.16 2.89 8.76
N THR A 169 -16.62 3.06 7.51
CA THR A 169 -16.19 4.17 6.66
C THR A 169 -16.55 5.53 7.27
N VAL A 170 -17.79 5.66 7.77
CA VAL A 170 -18.29 6.88 8.44
C VAL A 170 -17.50 7.16 9.71
N PHE A 171 -17.20 6.15 10.52
CA PHE A 171 -16.38 6.30 11.73
C PHE A 171 -15.02 6.94 11.42
N PHE A 172 -14.29 6.41 10.43
CA PHE A 172 -12.97 6.97 10.06
C PHE A 172 -13.10 8.37 9.45
N ARG A 173 -14.09 8.61 8.58
CA ARG A 173 -14.32 9.93 7.99
C ARG A 173 -14.57 10.97 9.08
N ASP A 174 -15.54 10.72 9.95
CA ASP A 174 -15.95 11.67 10.99
C ASP A 174 -14.77 11.95 11.93
N PHE A 175 -13.99 10.93 12.29
CA PHE A 175 -12.78 11.12 13.09
C PHE A 175 -11.79 12.12 12.47
N PHE A 176 -11.50 12.01 11.16
CA PHE A 176 -10.56 12.92 10.50
C PHE A 176 -11.17 14.31 10.24
N GLU A 177 -12.44 14.39 9.85
CA GLU A 177 -13.15 15.67 9.64
C GLU A 177 -13.26 16.46 10.95
N GLU A 178 -13.54 15.81 12.08
CA GLU A 178 -13.54 16.45 13.41
C GLU A 178 -12.16 17.00 13.82
N LYS A 179 -11.08 16.48 13.23
CA LYS A 179 -9.71 17.00 13.40
C LYS A 179 -9.36 18.11 12.42
N GLY A 180 -10.27 18.48 11.53
CA GLY A 180 -10.11 19.56 10.56
C GLY A 180 -9.47 19.15 9.24
N PHE A 181 -9.31 17.85 8.98
CA PHE A 181 -8.80 17.36 7.70
C PHE A 181 -9.91 17.28 6.65
N SER A 182 -9.58 17.62 5.42
CA SER A 182 -10.41 17.28 4.25
C SER A 182 -10.33 15.79 3.96
N VAL A 183 -11.48 15.13 3.85
CA VAL A 183 -11.56 13.67 3.65
C VAL A 183 -12.29 13.36 2.35
N ALA A 184 -11.72 12.51 1.51
CA ALA A 184 -12.45 11.87 0.42
C ALA A 184 -12.55 10.35 0.63
N ILE A 185 -13.63 9.77 0.12
CA ILE A 185 -13.83 8.31 0.14
C ILE A 185 -13.59 7.79 -1.27
N ASN A 186 -12.73 6.78 -1.39
CA ASN A 186 -12.38 6.13 -2.66
C ASN A 186 -11.85 7.08 -3.75
N PHE A 187 -11.23 8.19 -3.36
CA PHE A 187 -10.64 9.15 -4.29
C PHE A 187 -9.33 9.73 -3.74
N PRO A 188 -8.20 9.66 -4.48
CA PRO A 188 -8.06 9.05 -5.80
C PRO A 188 -7.95 7.52 -5.77
N TYR A 189 -7.81 6.91 -4.59
CA TYR A 189 -7.59 5.46 -4.44
C TYR A 189 -8.74 4.78 -3.72
N THR A 190 -9.27 3.71 -4.30
CA THR A 190 -10.35 2.91 -3.72
C THR A 190 -9.88 1.87 -2.72
N GLY A 191 -8.57 1.63 -2.58
CA GLY A 191 -8.02 0.38 -2.05
C GLY A 191 -7.72 -0.63 -3.15
N LYS A 192 -6.63 -1.39 -2.99
CA LYS A 192 -6.06 -2.33 -3.98
C LYS A 192 -5.96 -3.77 -3.41
N TYR A 193 -4.88 -4.49 -3.74
CA TYR A 193 -4.76 -5.93 -3.56
C TYR A 193 -4.77 -6.35 -2.09
N ILE A 194 -4.10 -5.63 -1.19
CA ILE A 194 -4.04 -6.03 0.23
C ILE A 194 -5.45 -6.10 0.82
N LEU A 195 -6.28 -5.08 0.59
CA LEU A 195 -7.68 -5.11 1.00
C LEU A 195 -8.50 -6.14 0.23
N GLY A 196 -8.31 -6.24 -1.09
CA GLY A 196 -9.05 -7.20 -1.91
C GLY A 196 -8.76 -8.67 -1.58
N HIS A 197 -7.58 -8.96 -1.04
CA HIS A 197 -7.10 -10.30 -0.73
C HIS A 197 -7.33 -10.69 0.73
N HIS A 198 -7.07 -9.77 1.68
CA HIS A 198 -7.11 -10.07 3.12
C HIS A 198 -8.38 -9.56 3.82
N CYS A 199 -9.20 -8.77 3.12
CA CYS A 199 -10.36 -8.13 3.73
C CYS A 199 -11.70 -8.50 3.11
N HIS A 200 -12.74 -8.41 3.94
CA HIS A 200 -14.12 -8.49 3.52
C HIS A 200 -15.00 -7.69 4.48
N ARG A 201 -16.05 -7.04 3.97
CA ARG A 201 -16.95 -6.17 4.74
C ARG A 201 -17.56 -6.81 5.98
N ARG A 202 -17.60 -8.14 6.02
CA ARG A 202 -17.91 -8.96 7.19
C ARG A 202 -16.69 -9.78 7.52
N ARG A 203 -16.45 -9.98 8.83
CA ARG A 203 -15.44 -10.93 9.30
C ARG A 203 -15.80 -12.36 8.85
N ILE A 204 -14.84 -13.06 8.25
CA ILE A 204 -14.92 -14.47 7.84
C ILE A 204 -13.73 -15.18 8.50
N PRO A 205 -13.82 -15.54 9.79
CA PRO A 205 -12.72 -16.23 10.46
C PRO A 205 -12.46 -17.62 9.85
N PRO A 206 -11.21 -18.09 9.83
CA PRO A 206 -9.98 -17.38 10.19
C PRO A 206 -9.36 -16.55 9.05
N PHE A 207 -10.05 -16.42 7.90
CA PHE A 207 -9.44 -16.03 6.62
C PHE A 207 -9.48 -14.54 6.30
N LEU A 208 -10.57 -13.83 6.63
CA LEU A 208 -10.77 -12.43 6.22
C LEU A 208 -11.34 -11.59 7.36
N VAL A 209 -10.91 -10.33 7.45
CA VAL A 209 -11.41 -9.34 8.41
C VAL A 209 -11.88 -8.08 7.68
N PRO A 210 -12.73 -7.24 8.29
CA PRO A 210 -12.96 -5.91 7.75
C PRO A 210 -11.65 -5.09 7.68
N GLY A 211 -11.53 -4.21 6.68
CA GLY A 211 -10.37 -3.33 6.60
C GLY A 211 -10.56 -2.10 5.72
N ILE A 212 -9.72 -1.10 5.95
CA ILE A 212 -9.74 0.19 5.25
C ILE A 212 -8.31 0.59 4.87
N GLN A 213 -8.18 1.29 3.74
CA GLN A 213 -6.95 1.93 3.31
C GLN A 213 -6.99 3.37 3.80
N ILE A 214 -5.93 3.83 4.46
CA ILE A 214 -5.74 5.23 4.82
C ILE A 214 -4.56 5.75 4.04
N GLU A 215 -4.81 6.75 3.23
CA GLU A 215 -3.81 7.47 2.48
C GLU A 215 -3.70 8.89 3.02
N ILE A 216 -2.50 9.29 3.43
CA ILE A 216 -2.22 10.63 3.96
C ILE A 216 -1.55 11.48 2.89
N ASN A 217 -2.03 12.71 2.71
CA ASN A 217 -1.42 13.67 1.80
C ASN A 217 -0.03 14.09 2.32
N GLN A 218 1.00 13.87 1.51
CA GLN A 218 2.37 14.26 1.82
C GLN A 218 2.55 15.76 2.01
N GLY A 219 1.61 16.60 1.55
CA GLY A 219 1.65 18.04 1.77
C GLY A 219 1.42 18.45 3.24
N LEU A 220 1.07 17.50 4.10
CA LEU A 220 0.89 17.69 5.53
C LEU A 220 2.21 17.58 6.32
N TYR A 221 3.31 17.11 5.72
CA TYR A 221 4.59 16.89 6.40
C TYR A 221 5.82 17.20 5.53
#